data_AF-A0A519QMB8-F1
#
_entry.id   AF-A0A519QMB8-F1
#
_cell.length_a   1.000
_cell.length_b   1.000
_cell.length_c   1.000
_cell.angle_alpha   90.00
_cell.angle_beta   90.00
_cell.angle_gamma   90.00
#
_symmetry.space_group_name_H-M   'P 1'
#
loop_
_entity.id
_entity.type
_entity.pdbx_description
1 polymer ?
#
loop_
_entity_poly.entity_id
_entity_poly.type
_entity_poly.pdbx_seq_one_letter_code
_entity_poly.pdbx_strand_id
1 'polypeptide(L)'
;MKRCISCFALKDFGEAYSNFLLKEIEKGNNNVRKCAIQSLVQFIQKNHHMSKTDDIMKRLISQFSEANNYQSRIAFLQVYEQFTQNFSRQFFKNYNLNEAVLLLASDKVYEVRKKFVENALNVRKMLEGED
;
A
#
# COMPACT_ATOMS: atom_id res chain seq x y z
N MET A 1 -2.74 -28.80 -23.05
CA MET A 1 -2.91 -28.06 -21.78
C MET A 1 -2.68 -26.53 -21.90
N LYS A 2 -2.82 -25.92 -23.08
CA LYS A 2 -2.62 -24.46 -23.31
C LYS A 2 -3.91 -23.63 -23.37
N ARG A 3 -5.09 -24.25 -23.18
CA ARG A 3 -6.41 -23.62 -23.35
C ARG A 3 -7.19 -23.35 -22.05
N CYS A 4 -6.69 -23.76 -20.88
CA CYS A 4 -7.40 -23.51 -19.61
C CYS A 4 -7.03 -22.17 -18.93
N ILE A 5 -5.89 -21.57 -19.27
CA ILE A 5 -5.43 -20.33 -18.61
C ILE A 5 -6.25 -19.10 -19.09
N SER A 6 -6.73 -19.11 -20.33
CA SER A 6 -7.61 -18.07 -20.86
C SER A 6 -9.06 -18.14 -20.33
N CYS A 7 -9.42 -19.21 -19.62
CA CYS A 7 -10.77 -19.43 -19.09
C CYS A 7 -10.93 -19.00 -17.62
N PHE A 8 -9.84 -18.74 -16.91
CA PHE A 8 -9.93 -17.98 -15.66
C PHE A 8 -9.88 -16.51 -16.03
N ALA A 9 -10.94 -15.78 -15.67
CA ALA A 9 -11.00 -14.34 -15.75
C ALA A 9 -9.98 -13.70 -14.78
N LEU A 10 -8.69 -13.95 -14.98
CA LEU A 10 -7.58 -13.50 -14.14
C LEU A 10 -7.59 -11.98 -13.97
N LYS A 11 -8.05 -11.26 -15.01
CA LYS A 11 -8.23 -9.82 -14.99
C LYS A 11 -9.37 -9.39 -14.04
N ASP A 12 -10.50 -10.09 -14.07
CA ASP A 12 -11.69 -9.78 -13.26
C ASP A 12 -11.47 -10.23 -11.81
N PHE A 13 -10.79 -11.38 -11.63
CA PHE A 13 -10.35 -11.85 -10.32
C PHE A 13 -9.38 -10.86 -9.69
N GLY A 14 -8.35 -10.40 -10.40
CA GLY A 14 -7.38 -9.47 -9.85
C GLY A 14 -8.01 -8.15 -9.40
N GLU A 15 -9.03 -7.68 -10.11
CA GLU A 15 -9.79 -6.49 -9.74
C GLU A 15 -10.70 -6.72 -8.54
N ALA A 16 -11.50 -7.80 -8.57
CA ALA A 16 -12.32 -8.18 -7.43
C ALA A 16 -11.48 -8.38 -6.16
N TYR A 17 -10.31 -9.01 -6.31
CA TYR A 17 -9.39 -9.30 -5.22
C TYR A 17 -8.73 -8.03 -4.67
N SER A 18 -8.17 -7.18 -5.53
CA SER A 18 -7.60 -5.89 -5.08
C SER A 18 -8.66 -4.99 -4.43
N ASN A 19 -9.88 -4.96 -4.96
CA ASN A 19 -11.01 -4.25 -4.35
C ASN A 19 -11.34 -4.80 -2.95
N PHE A 20 -11.41 -6.12 -2.84
CA PHE A 20 -11.62 -6.80 -1.56
C PHE A 20 -10.51 -6.44 -0.57
N LEU A 21 -9.24 -6.54 -0.97
CA LEU A 21 -8.12 -6.23 -0.10
C LEU A 21 -8.13 -4.78 0.38
N LEU A 22 -8.33 -3.79 -0.51
CA LEU A 22 -8.41 -2.39 -0.11
C LEU A 22 -9.56 -2.15 0.88
N LYS A 23 -10.73 -2.77 0.66
CA LYS A 23 -11.86 -2.70 1.59
C LYS A 23 -11.51 -3.27 2.98
N GLU A 24 -10.85 -4.42 3.02
CA GLU A 24 -10.46 -5.05 4.29
C GLU A 24 -9.32 -4.31 4.99
N ILE A 25 -8.45 -3.61 4.25
CA ILE A 25 -7.46 -2.70 4.84
C ILE A 25 -8.17 -1.53 5.55
N GLU A 26 -9.22 -0.97 4.95
CA GLU A 26 -10.00 0.12 5.54
C GLU A 26 -10.80 -0.36 6.76
N LYS A 27 -11.65 -1.38 6.57
CA LYS A 27 -12.72 -1.74 7.51
C LYS A 27 -12.43 -2.94 8.39
N GLY A 28 -11.44 -3.76 8.04
CA GLY A 28 -11.09 -4.96 8.78
C GLY A 28 -10.65 -4.64 10.21
N ASN A 29 -10.87 -5.57 11.13
CA ASN A 29 -10.20 -5.52 12.43
C ASN A 29 -8.67 -5.63 12.25
N ASN A 30 -7.90 -5.46 13.33
CA ASN A 30 -6.43 -5.40 13.23
C ASN A 30 -5.81 -6.64 12.56
N ASN A 31 -6.33 -7.85 12.82
CA ASN A 31 -5.80 -9.08 12.23
C ASN A 31 -6.17 -9.19 10.75
N VAL A 32 -7.43 -8.92 10.41
CA VAL A 32 -7.91 -8.94 9.02
C VAL A 32 -7.17 -7.90 8.18
N ARG A 33 -7.03 -6.67 8.70
CA ARG A 33 -6.27 -5.59 8.06
C ARG A 33 -4.83 -6.02 7.80
N LYS A 34 -4.14 -6.57 8.80
CA LYS A 34 -2.74 -7.01 8.64
C LYS A 34 -2.61 -8.07 7.54
N CYS A 35 -3.49 -9.08 7.53
CA CYS A 35 -3.51 -10.09 6.47
C CYS A 35 -3.79 -9.46 5.09
N ALA A 36 -4.76 -8.53 5.02
CA ALA A 36 -5.10 -7.86 3.76
C ALA A 36 -3.93 -7.03 3.21
N ILE A 37 -3.18 -6.33 4.07
CA ILE A 37 -1.97 -5.60 3.68
C ILE A 37 -0.92 -6.57 3.13
N GLN A 38 -0.63 -7.66 3.84
CA GLN A 38 0.36 -8.66 3.41
C GLN A 38 -0.02 -9.29 2.07
N SER A 39 -1.30 -9.64 1.90
CA SER A 39 -1.83 -10.17 0.64
C SER A 39 -1.76 -9.15 -0.50
N LEU A 40 -2.00 -7.87 -0.22
CA LEU A 40 -1.89 -6.80 -1.23
C LEU A 40 -0.44 -6.62 -1.69
N VAL A 41 0.50 -6.63 -0.76
CA VAL A 41 1.94 -6.55 -1.06
C VAL A 41 2.35 -7.70 -1.98
N GLN A 42 2.02 -8.94 -1.61
CA GLN A 42 2.34 -10.11 -2.43
C GLN A 42 1.66 -10.04 -3.80
N PHE A 43 0.41 -9.58 -3.85
CA PHE A 43 -0.33 -9.42 -5.09
C PHE A 43 0.36 -8.41 -6.02
N ILE A 44 0.76 -7.25 -5.51
CA ILE A 44 1.49 -6.23 -6.28
C ILE A 44 2.87 -6.76 -6.71
N GLN A 45 3.63 -7.41 -5.82
CA GLN A 45 4.94 -7.98 -6.17
C GLN A 45 4.85 -8.95 -7.35
N LYS A 46 3.85 -9.83 -7.36
CA LYS A 46 3.67 -10.82 -8.44
C LYS A 46 3.09 -10.24 -9.73
N ASN A 47 2.46 -9.06 -9.66
CA ASN A 47 1.74 -8.47 -10.78
C ASN A 47 2.22 -7.04 -11.14
N HIS A 48 3.42 -6.65 -10.71
CA HIS A 48 3.92 -5.27 -10.81
C HIS A 48 4.00 -4.73 -12.25
N HIS A 49 4.08 -5.60 -13.27
CA HIS A 49 4.06 -5.23 -14.68
C HIS A 49 2.65 -4.99 -15.26
N MET A 50 1.60 -5.29 -14.51
CA MET A 50 0.24 -5.06 -14.97
C MET A 50 -0.12 -3.58 -14.80
N SER A 51 -0.70 -2.96 -15.83
CA SER A 51 -1.26 -1.59 -15.77
C SER A 51 -2.21 -1.37 -14.58
N LYS A 52 -2.84 -2.43 -14.05
CA LYS A 52 -3.70 -2.35 -12.86
C LYS A 52 -2.93 -2.03 -11.57
N THR A 53 -1.62 -2.30 -11.50
CA THR A 53 -0.82 -1.91 -10.33
C THR A 53 -0.85 -0.41 -10.14
N ASP A 54 -0.78 0.37 -11.22
CA ASP A 54 -0.83 1.82 -11.16
C ASP A 54 -2.18 2.31 -10.59
N ASP A 55 -3.28 1.69 -11.01
CA ASP A 55 -4.61 2.02 -10.50
C ASP A 55 -4.77 1.65 -9.02
N ILE A 56 -4.25 0.49 -8.61
CA ILE A 56 -4.23 0.08 -7.21
C ILE A 56 -3.42 1.09 -6.37
N MET A 57 -2.24 1.50 -6.86
CA MET A 57 -1.37 2.45 -6.16
C MET A 57 -2.01 3.83 -6.02
N LYS A 58 -2.62 4.36 -7.09
CA LYS A 58 -3.36 5.63 -7.04
C LYS A 58 -4.50 5.59 -6.04
N ARG A 59 -5.27 4.50 -6.03
CA ARG A 59 -6.36 4.31 -5.06
C ARG A 59 -5.83 4.18 -3.65
N LEU A 60 -4.73 3.46 -3.45
CA LEU A 60 -4.12 3.31 -2.14
C LEU A 60 -3.67 4.64 -1.56
N ILE A 61 -3.07 5.52 -2.37
CA ILE A 61 -2.64 6.84 -1.89
C ILE A 61 -3.84 7.73 -1.59
N SER A 62 -4.77 7.88 -2.54
CA SER A 62 -5.94 8.76 -2.40
C SER A 62 -6.92 8.30 -1.31
N GLN A 63 -7.16 7.00 -1.17
CA GLN A 63 -8.12 6.46 -0.17
C GLN A 63 -7.54 6.35 1.23
N PHE A 64 -6.21 6.35 1.37
CA PHE A 64 -5.57 6.11 2.67
C PHE A 64 -4.70 7.26 3.16
N SER A 65 -3.72 7.73 2.38
CA SER A 65 -2.85 8.83 2.83
C SER A 65 -3.60 10.16 2.88
N GLU A 66 -4.34 10.47 1.81
CA GLU A 66 -5.08 11.73 1.66
C GLU A 66 -6.48 11.68 2.33
N ALA A 67 -6.76 10.61 3.05
CA ALA A 67 -8.09 10.36 3.62
C ALA A 67 -8.42 11.34 4.75
N ASN A 68 -9.68 11.78 4.82
CA ASN A 68 -10.14 12.65 5.91
C ASN A 68 -10.22 11.94 7.27
N ASN A 69 -10.40 10.61 7.27
CA ASN A 69 -10.57 9.82 8.48
C ASN A 69 -9.22 9.31 9.03
N TYR A 70 -9.11 9.29 10.36
CA TYR A 70 -7.91 8.87 11.09
C TYR A 70 -7.49 7.43 10.77
N GLN A 71 -8.45 6.51 10.69
CA GLN A 71 -8.19 5.07 10.57
C GLN A 71 -7.50 4.73 9.25
N SER A 72 -7.93 5.36 8.15
CA SER A 72 -7.33 5.21 6.82
C SER A 72 -5.88 5.69 6.79
N ARG A 73 -5.57 6.82 7.44
CA ARG A 73 -4.19 7.34 7.49
C ARG A 73 -3.26 6.47 8.34
N ILE A 74 -3.77 5.88 9.42
CA ILE A 74 -3.04 4.83 10.16
C ILE A 74 -2.81 3.59 9.30
N ALA A 75 -3.82 3.15 8.55
CA ALA A 75 -3.69 2.01 7.65
C ALA A 75 -2.68 2.28 6.53
N PHE A 76 -2.59 3.51 6.00
CA PHE A 76 -1.55 3.90 5.05
C PHE A 76 -0.15 3.70 5.63
N LEU A 77 0.09 4.14 6.87
CA LEU A 77 1.39 3.96 7.53
C LEU A 77 1.75 2.48 7.71
N GLN A 78 0.76 1.62 7.99
CA GLN A 78 0.97 0.16 8.07
C GLN A 78 1.29 -0.45 6.70
N VAL A 79 0.62 0.01 5.64
CA VAL A 79 0.95 -0.38 4.26
C VAL A 79 2.37 0.07 3.92
N TYR A 80 2.71 1.32 4.20
CA TYR A 80 4.01 1.91 3.92
C TYR A 80 5.14 1.10 4.59
N GLU A 81 4.97 0.77 5.86
CA GLU A 81 5.90 -0.09 6.62
C GLU A 81 6.15 -1.41 5.90
N GLN A 82 5.09 -2.10 5.46
CA GLN A 82 5.22 -3.35 4.71
C GLN A 82 5.87 -3.15 3.34
N PHE A 83 5.61 -2.02 2.69
CA PHE A 83 6.20 -1.72 1.40
C PHE A 83 7.72 -1.51 1.50
N THR A 84 8.20 -0.87 2.57
CA THR A 84 9.66 -0.64 2.76
C THR A 84 10.46 -1.92 2.94
N GLN A 85 9.79 -3.02 3.28
CA GLN A 85 10.39 -4.34 3.43
C GLN A 85 10.38 -5.14 2.10
N ASN A 86 9.58 -4.72 1.13
CA ASN A 86 9.16 -5.56 0.00
C ASN A 86 9.40 -4.95 -1.38
N PHE A 87 9.61 -3.63 -1.46
CA PHE A 87 9.80 -2.91 -2.72
C PHE A 87 11.05 -2.04 -2.71
N SER A 88 11.58 -1.76 -3.90
CA SER A 88 12.79 -0.97 -4.11
C SER A 88 12.53 0.53 -4.00
N ARG A 89 13.59 1.31 -3.78
CA ARG A 89 13.52 2.79 -3.81
C ARG A 89 12.94 3.32 -5.13
N GLN A 90 13.25 2.66 -6.26
CA GLN A 90 12.68 3.04 -7.55
C GLN A 90 11.17 2.86 -7.59
N PHE A 91 10.64 1.80 -6.98
CA PHE A 91 9.19 1.62 -6.85
C PHE A 91 8.56 2.76 -6.05
N PHE A 92 9.18 3.18 -4.94
CA PHE A 92 8.70 4.31 -4.14
C PHE A 92 8.69 5.62 -4.92
N LYS A 93 9.73 5.87 -5.73
CA LYS A 93 9.81 7.03 -6.62
C LYS A 93 8.72 6.99 -7.70
N ASN A 94 8.50 5.84 -8.33
CA ASN A 94 7.51 5.71 -9.41
C ASN A 94 6.08 6.03 -8.96
N TYR A 95 5.76 5.79 -7.68
CA TYR A 95 4.43 6.00 -7.11
C TYR A 95 4.36 7.15 -6.10
N ASN A 96 5.39 8.00 -6.00
CA ASN A 96 5.46 9.13 -5.06
C ASN A 96 5.12 8.75 -3.60
N LEU A 97 5.47 7.53 -3.18
CA LEU A 97 5.11 7.02 -1.86
C LEU A 97 5.78 7.82 -0.72
N ASN A 98 6.99 8.30 -0.96
CA ASN A 98 7.71 9.13 0.01
C ASN A 98 7.01 10.49 0.20
N GLU A 99 6.51 11.11 -0.87
CA GLU A 99 5.75 12.35 -0.76
C GLU A 99 4.44 12.10 0.00
N ALA A 100 3.73 11.04 -0.36
CA ALA A 100 2.49 10.65 0.28
C ALA A 100 2.66 10.41 1.79
N VAL A 101 3.74 9.75 2.24
CA VAL A 101 3.95 9.51 3.68
C VAL A 101 4.40 10.75 4.43
N LEU A 102 5.18 11.63 3.80
CA LEU A 102 5.68 12.86 4.42
C LEU A 102 4.55 13.83 4.78
N LEU A 103 3.42 13.81 4.04
CA LEU A 103 2.22 14.56 4.40
C LEU A 103 1.69 14.21 5.80
N LEU A 104 1.94 12.98 6.27
CA LEU A 104 1.48 12.51 7.58
C LEU A 104 2.39 12.94 8.74
N ALA A 105 3.57 13.49 8.46
CA ALA A 105 4.47 14.02 9.49
C ALA A 105 3.84 15.20 10.25
N SER A 106 3.02 15.99 9.55
CA SER A 106 2.29 17.14 10.10
C SER A 106 0.80 16.87 10.27
N ASP A 107 0.38 15.60 10.39
CA ASP A 107 -1.04 15.25 10.55
C ASP A 107 -1.66 15.95 11.76
N LYS A 108 -2.94 16.34 11.65
CA LYS A 108 -3.68 16.95 12.75
C LYS A 108 -3.82 16.04 13.97
N VAL A 109 -3.86 14.72 13.78
CA VAL A 109 -4.03 13.73 14.86
C VAL A 109 -2.69 13.27 15.40
N TYR A 110 -2.49 13.39 16.72
CA TYR A 110 -1.26 12.99 17.40
C TYR A 110 -0.84 11.54 17.11
N GLU A 111 -1.78 10.59 17.20
CA GLU A 111 -1.47 9.17 16.99
C GLU A 111 -0.98 8.87 15.57
N VAL A 112 -1.40 9.64 14.56
CA VAL A 112 -0.87 9.50 13.19
C VAL A 112 0.58 9.97 13.16
N ARG A 113 0.87 11.14 13.73
CA ARG A 113 2.25 11.65 13.82
C ARG A 113 3.16 10.71 14.59
N LYS A 114 2.68 10.14 15.71
CA LYS A 114 3.41 9.14 16.48
C LYS A 114 3.73 7.91 15.62
N LYS A 115 2.74 7.38 14.89
CA LYS A 115 2.93 6.22 14.01
C LYS A 115 3.84 6.52 12.81
N PHE A 116 3.83 7.75 12.31
CA PHE A 116 4.79 8.23 11.32
C PHE A 116 6.21 8.21 11.87
N VAL A 117 6.43 8.72 13.09
CA VAL A 117 7.75 8.72 13.74
C VAL A 117 8.27 7.29 13.97
N GLU A 118 7.40 6.33 14.31
CA GLU A 118 7.77 4.90 14.38
C GLU A 118 8.31 4.37 13.03
N ASN A 119 7.90 4.97 11.91
CA ASN A 119 8.36 4.64 10.57
C ASN A 119 9.49 5.54 10.05
N ALA A 120 9.96 6.52 10.82
CA ALA A 120 10.90 7.54 10.33
C ALA A 120 12.22 6.95 9.78
N LEU A 121 12.74 5.88 10.38
CA LEU A 121 13.93 5.20 9.88
C LEU A 121 13.68 4.54 8.51
N ASN A 122 12.50 3.94 8.32
CA ASN A 122 12.10 3.35 7.04
C ASN A 122 11.92 4.44 5.97
N VAL A 123 11.31 5.57 6.34
CA VAL A 123 11.17 6.74 5.46
C VAL A 123 12.53 7.27 5.04
N ARG A 124 13.44 7.49 6.00
CA ARG A 124 14.81 7.94 5.75
C ARG A 124 15.56 6.98 4.83
N LYS A 125 15.48 5.67 5.07
CA LYS A 125 16.09 4.64 4.22
C LYS A 125 15.61 4.73 2.77
N MET A 126 14.31 4.96 2.56
CA MET A 126 13.73 5.09 1.22
C MET A 126 14.04 6.43 0.53
N LEU A 127 14.43 7.46 1.29
CA LEU A 127 14.82 8.78 0.79
C LEU A 127 16.33 8.90 0.51
N GLU A 128 17.16 8.53 1.47
CA GLU A 128 18.58 8.93 1.51
C GLU A 128 19.52 7.82 1.00
N GLY A 129 19.17 6.54 1.19
CA GLY A 129 19.97 5.42 0.70
C GLY A 129 21.29 5.16 1.43
N GLU A 130 21.47 3.95 1.92
CA GLU A 130 22.76 3.28 1.88
C GLU A 130 22.53 2.01 1.06
N ASP A 131 23.29 1.86 -0.03
CA ASP A 131 23.39 0.62 -0.80
C ASP A 131 24.28 -0.38 -0.06
#